data_AF-A0A538Q5G1-F1
#
_entry.id   AF-A0A538Q5G1-F1
#
_cell.length_a   1.000
_cell.length_b   1.000
_cell.length_c   1.000
_cell.angle_alpha   90.00
_cell.angle_beta   90.00
_cell.angle_gamma   90.00
#
_symmetry.space_group_name_H-M   'P 1'
#
loop_
_entity.id
_entity.type
_entity.pdbx_description
1 polymer ?
#
loop_
_entity_poly.entity_id
_entity_poly.type
_entity_poly.pdbx_seq_one_letter_code
_entity_poly.pdbx_strand_id
1 'polypeptide(L)'
;MRFARPSRLASQPRRRPSASAARIETARENAEREARLRVEQAEAMERQRVQAALEQQRLQHEMELRRAEVAKKRPTWMVAATIGALVLTAVLAIVAVQRIRAADVANANAEVDRKAALEAQAIAKEAQDRVDKLSRDMKEQDAQLDAAQQKLTTAQTDADRRAAQANLDRLRQQKIEMEKRIQEAKDKAAKAERARGVHLSKECLENPLAKGCAP
;
A
#
# COMPACT_ATOMS: atom_id res chain seq x y z
N MET A 1 23.96 -33.78 -146.69
CA MET A 1 25.30 -34.42 -146.63
C MET A 1 25.97 -34.07 -145.30
N ARG A 2 26.55 -35.10 -144.66
CA ARG A 2 27.63 -35.08 -143.63
C ARG A 2 27.34 -34.58 -142.19
N PHE A 3 27.12 -35.58 -141.33
CA PHE A 3 27.65 -35.82 -139.97
C PHE A 3 28.41 -34.71 -139.22
N ALA A 4 28.01 -34.47 -137.96
CA ALA A 4 28.91 -34.44 -136.79
C ALA A 4 28.13 -34.76 -135.49
N ARG A 5 28.62 -35.75 -134.73
CA ARG A 5 28.16 -36.18 -133.39
C ARG A 5 28.91 -35.40 -132.29
N PRO A 6 28.49 -35.49 -131.01
CA PRO A 6 28.62 -34.45 -129.99
C PRO A 6 29.82 -34.61 -129.03
N SER A 7 30.14 -33.55 -128.29
CA SER A 7 31.08 -33.57 -127.15
C SER A 7 30.39 -33.12 -125.86
N ARG A 8 30.42 -34.01 -124.87
CA ARG A 8 29.99 -33.85 -123.47
C ARG A 8 30.96 -32.92 -122.73
N LEU A 9 30.44 -32.05 -121.87
CA LEU A 9 31.15 -31.63 -120.66
C LEU A 9 30.22 -31.74 -119.44
N ALA A 10 30.79 -32.35 -118.41
CA ALA A 10 30.12 -32.93 -117.26
C ALA A 10 29.76 -31.90 -116.19
N SER A 11 28.61 -32.10 -115.57
CA SER A 11 28.17 -31.50 -114.32
C SER A 11 28.95 -32.08 -113.14
N GLN A 12 29.64 -31.23 -112.36
CA GLN A 12 30.10 -31.59 -111.01
C GLN A 12 28.95 -31.45 -110.00
N PRO A 13 28.69 -32.44 -109.12
CA PRO A 13 27.80 -32.25 -107.99
C PRO A 13 28.53 -31.58 -106.80
N ARG A 14 28.03 -30.42 -106.35
CA ARG A 14 28.34 -29.86 -105.02
C ARG A 14 27.91 -30.87 -103.95
N ARG A 15 28.86 -31.42 -103.18
CA ARG A 15 28.56 -32.23 -101.98
C ARG A 15 27.87 -31.35 -100.93
N ARG A 16 26.63 -31.70 -100.56
CA ARG A 16 25.93 -31.14 -99.39
C ARG A 16 26.62 -31.63 -98.11
N PRO A 17 26.80 -30.81 -97.06
CA PRO A 17 27.25 -31.28 -95.77
C PRO A 17 26.27 -32.34 -95.22
N SER A 18 26.78 -33.39 -94.56
CA SER A 18 25.94 -34.42 -93.95
C SER A 18 25.15 -33.85 -92.78
N ALA A 19 23.88 -34.24 -92.62
CA ALA A 19 22.97 -33.73 -91.59
C ALA A 19 23.48 -33.87 -90.14
N SER A 20 24.48 -34.72 -89.90
CA SER A 20 25.18 -34.87 -88.62
C SER A 20 26.10 -33.70 -88.27
N ALA A 21 26.77 -33.09 -89.26
CA ALA A 21 27.70 -31.96 -89.03
C ALA A 21 26.94 -30.69 -88.63
N ALA A 22 25.82 -30.40 -89.30
CA ALA A 22 24.97 -29.26 -88.98
C ALA A 22 24.40 -29.31 -87.54
N ARG A 23 24.07 -30.50 -87.02
CA ARG A 23 23.57 -30.65 -85.64
C ARG A 23 24.64 -30.39 -84.58
N ILE A 24 25.90 -30.74 -84.87
CA ILE A 24 27.03 -30.51 -83.96
C ILE A 24 27.36 -29.01 -83.92
N GLU A 25 27.31 -28.32 -85.06
CA GLU A 25 27.49 -26.87 -85.13
C GLU A 25 26.39 -26.13 -84.37
N THR A 26 25.11 -26.46 -84.57
CA THR A 26 24.01 -25.83 -83.82
C THR A 26 24.07 -26.12 -82.32
N ALA A 27 24.55 -27.31 -81.92
CA ALA A 27 24.73 -27.65 -80.50
C ALA A 27 25.86 -26.83 -79.87
N ARG A 28 26.95 -26.57 -80.60
CA ARG A 28 28.04 -25.70 -80.15
C ARG A 28 27.61 -24.24 -80.04
N GLU A 29 26.89 -23.73 -81.03
CA GLU A 29 26.35 -22.36 -80.98
C GLU A 29 25.36 -22.18 -79.81
N ASN A 30 24.50 -23.17 -79.56
CA ASN A 30 23.61 -23.15 -78.41
C ASN A 30 24.37 -23.20 -77.07
N ALA A 31 25.41 -24.04 -76.97
CA ALA A 31 26.26 -24.10 -75.79
C ALA A 31 27.03 -22.79 -75.55
N GLU A 32 27.51 -22.13 -76.60
CA GLU A 32 28.17 -20.82 -76.51
C GLU A 32 27.19 -19.71 -76.08
N ARG A 33 25.95 -19.73 -76.57
CA ARG A 33 24.90 -18.80 -76.14
C ARG A 33 24.53 -19.02 -74.67
N GLU A 34 24.36 -20.26 -74.25
CA GLU A 34 24.10 -20.59 -72.85
C GLU A 34 25.26 -20.19 -71.93
N ALA A 35 26.50 -20.37 -72.37
CA ALA A 35 27.68 -19.94 -71.61
C ALA A 35 27.72 -18.42 -71.46
N ARG A 36 27.43 -17.65 -72.52
CA ARG A 36 27.34 -16.18 -72.46
C ARG A 36 26.23 -15.72 -71.53
N LEU A 37 25.04 -16.33 -71.63
CA LEU A 37 23.91 -16.00 -70.75
C LEU A 37 24.22 -16.29 -69.28
N ARG A 38 24.95 -17.36 -68.95
CA ARG A 38 25.36 -17.64 -67.56
C ARG A 38 26.35 -16.61 -67.03
N VAL A 39 27.29 -16.15 -67.86
CA VAL A 39 28.23 -15.08 -67.49
C VAL A 39 27.48 -13.77 -67.27
N GLU A 40 26.57 -13.40 -68.18
CA GLU A 40 25.72 -12.20 -68.03
C GLU A 40 24.84 -12.26 -66.77
N GLN A 41 24.26 -13.43 -66.47
CA GLN A 41 23.47 -13.64 -65.25
C GLN A 41 24.33 -13.56 -63.97
N ALA A 42 25.55 -14.11 -64.00
CA ALA A 42 26.48 -14.02 -62.88
C ALA A 42 26.91 -12.56 -62.63
N GLU A 43 27.24 -11.82 -63.68
CA GLU A 43 27.57 -10.40 -63.59
C GLU A 43 26.39 -9.55 -63.10
N ALA A 44 25.16 -9.84 -63.53
CA ALA A 44 23.96 -9.16 -63.06
C ALA A 44 23.71 -9.40 -61.55
N MET A 45 23.92 -10.63 -61.08
CA MET A 45 23.78 -10.98 -59.66
C MET A 45 24.86 -10.32 -58.79
N GLU A 46 26.09 -10.21 -59.28
CA GLU A 46 27.15 -9.48 -58.56
C GLU A 46 26.85 -7.99 -58.44
N ARG A 47 26.35 -7.35 -59.50
CA ARG A 47 25.92 -5.94 -59.43
C ARG A 47 24.78 -5.73 -58.44
N GLN A 48 23.81 -6.64 -58.38
CA GLN A 48 22.73 -6.58 -57.40
C GLN A 48 23.24 -6.74 -55.95
N ARG A 49 24.19 -7.66 -55.71
CA ARG A 49 24.81 -7.82 -54.38
C ARG A 49 25.58 -6.57 -53.95
N VAL A 50 26.34 -5.97 -54.86
CA VAL A 50 27.07 -4.73 -54.60
C VAL A 50 26.10 -3.57 -54.31
N GLN A 51 25.01 -3.45 -55.07
CA GLN A 51 23.99 -2.43 -54.82
C GLN A 51 23.30 -2.61 -53.46
N ALA A 52 22.89 -3.84 -53.12
CA ALA A 52 22.30 -4.15 -51.83
C ALA A 52 23.27 -3.88 -50.66
N ALA A 53 24.56 -4.18 -50.83
CA ALA A 53 25.59 -3.88 -49.82
C ALA A 53 25.76 -2.37 -49.61
N LEU A 54 25.73 -1.57 -50.68
CA LEU A 54 25.82 -0.11 -50.60
C LEU A 54 24.59 0.51 -49.93
N GLU A 55 23.39 -0.02 -50.18
CA GLU A 55 22.16 0.41 -49.50
C GLU A 55 22.18 0.09 -48.01
N GLN A 56 22.64 -1.12 -47.64
CA GLN A 56 22.83 -1.48 -46.23
C GLN A 56 23.83 -0.54 -45.54
N GLN A 57 24.95 -0.20 -46.21
CA GLN A 57 25.91 0.76 -45.67
C GLN A 57 25.30 2.16 -45.49
N ARG A 58 24.49 2.64 -46.45
CA ARG A 58 23.79 3.93 -46.31
C ARG A 58 22.84 3.94 -45.12
N LEU A 59 22.02 2.89 -44.97
CA LEU A 59 21.10 2.77 -43.84
C LEU A 59 21.84 2.72 -42.49
N GLN A 60 22.96 2.02 -42.43
CA GLN A 60 23.80 1.98 -41.22
C GLN A 60 24.36 3.37 -40.88
N HIS A 61 24.91 4.07 -41.87
CA HIS A 61 25.43 5.43 -41.66
C HIS A 61 24.33 6.43 -41.28
N GLU A 62 23.14 6.34 -41.87
CA GLU A 62 22.01 7.19 -41.46
C GLU A 62 21.58 6.93 -40.01
N MET A 63 21.58 5.66 -39.57
CA MET A 63 21.25 5.31 -38.19
C MET A 63 22.32 5.76 -37.20
N GLU A 64 23.60 5.70 -37.58
CA GLU A 64 24.72 6.21 -36.77
C GLU A 64 24.66 7.73 -36.62
N LEU A 65 24.39 8.45 -37.71
CA LEU A 65 24.20 9.91 -37.68
C LEU A 65 23.01 10.28 -36.77
N ARG A 66 21.87 9.59 -36.90
CA ARG A 66 20.72 9.79 -36.02
C ARG A 66 21.04 9.47 -34.56
N ARG A 67 21.79 8.39 -34.28
CA ARG A 67 22.23 8.04 -32.92
C ARG A 67 23.15 9.12 -32.34
N ALA A 68 24.09 9.63 -33.13
CA ALA A 68 25.00 10.69 -32.71
C ALA A 68 24.26 12.01 -32.43
N GLU A 69 23.26 12.36 -33.25
CA GLU A 69 22.40 13.52 -33.00
C GLU A 69 21.55 13.36 -31.73
N VAL A 70 20.96 12.19 -31.51
CA VAL A 70 20.15 11.91 -30.31
C VAL A 70 21.02 11.94 -29.06
N ALA A 71 22.23 11.38 -29.11
CA ALA A 71 23.18 11.41 -28.00
C ALA A 71 23.59 12.84 -27.63
N LYS A 72 23.72 13.75 -28.61
CA LYS A 72 23.98 15.17 -28.38
C LYS A 72 22.76 15.92 -27.83
N LYS A 73 21.57 15.64 -28.36
CA LYS A 73 20.32 16.35 -28.00
C LYS A 73 19.70 15.90 -26.67
N ARG A 74 19.93 14.64 -26.26
CA ARG A 74 19.35 14.05 -25.03
C ARG A 74 20.46 13.43 -24.18
N PRO A 75 21.21 14.24 -23.40
CA PRO A 75 22.20 13.69 -22.48
C PRO A 75 21.49 12.78 -21.47
N THR A 76 21.90 11.51 -21.43
CA THR A 76 21.28 10.46 -20.60
C THR A 76 21.24 10.80 -19.12
N TRP A 77 22.22 11.58 -18.64
CA TRP A 77 22.26 12.07 -17.26
C TRP A 77 21.07 12.97 -16.91
N MET A 78 20.58 13.77 -17.86
CA MET A 78 19.42 14.63 -17.64
C MET A 78 18.13 13.81 -17.51
N VAL A 79 18.02 12.70 -18.25
CA VAL A 79 16.89 11.75 -18.12
C VAL A 79 16.96 11.02 -16.78
N ALA A 80 18.15 10.60 -16.35
CA ALA A 80 18.34 10.00 -15.04
C ALA A 80 17.98 10.98 -13.90
N ALA A 81 18.37 12.25 -14.03
CA ALA A 81 18.06 13.30 -13.06
C ALA A 81 16.55 13.59 -12.98
N THR A 82 15.84 13.66 -14.12
CA THR A 82 14.39 13.88 -14.11
C THR A 82 13.61 12.69 -13.55
N ILE A 83 14.00 11.46 -13.87
CA ILE A 83 13.41 10.27 -13.25
C ILE A 83 13.69 10.25 -11.75
N GLY A 84 14.93 10.53 -11.34
CA GLY A 84 15.30 10.61 -9.93
C GLY A 84 14.51 11.67 -9.15
N ALA A 85 14.30 12.86 -9.76
CA ALA A 85 13.49 13.91 -9.17
C ALA A 85 12.02 13.49 -8.99
N LEU A 86 11.43 12.79 -9.97
CA LEU A 86 10.06 12.27 -9.88
C LEU A 86 9.91 11.18 -8.80
N VAL A 87 10.91 10.32 -8.65
CA VAL A 87 10.90 9.31 -7.58
C VAL A 87 11.04 9.99 -6.22
N LEU A 88 11.93 10.97 -6.08
CA LEU A 88 12.13 11.69 -4.84
C LEU A 88 10.87 12.44 -4.41
N THR A 89 10.18 13.11 -5.34
CA THR A 89 8.90 13.79 -5.03
C THR A 89 7.83 12.80 -4.59
N ALA A 90 7.73 11.63 -5.24
CA ALA A 90 6.81 10.58 -4.82
C ALA A 90 7.11 10.07 -3.41
N VAL A 91 8.39 9.84 -3.08
CA VAL A 91 8.82 9.40 -1.73
C VAL A 91 8.49 10.46 -0.69
N LEU A 92 8.78 11.75 -0.95
CA LEU A 92 8.45 12.84 -0.04
C LEU A 92 6.94 12.98 0.18
N ALA A 93 6.13 12.79 -0.87
CA ALA A 93 4.69 12.80 -0.75
C ALA A 93 4.19 11.65 0.16
N ILE A 94 4.74 10.45 0.02
CA ILE A 94 4.40 9.31 0.88
C ILE A 94 4.77 9.60 2.35
N VAL A 95 5.99 10.11 2.59
CA VAL A 95 6.44 10.46 3.94
C VAL A 95 5.58 11.56 4.56
N ALA A 96 5.20 12.59 3.79
CA ALA A 96 4.32 13.65 4.25
C ALA A 96 2.94 13.09 4.67
N VAL A 97 2.33 12.23 3.84
CA VAL A 97 1.05 11.59 4.16
C VAL A 97 1.17 10.70 5.40
N GLN A 98 2.25 9.93 5.55
CA GLN A 98 2.48 9.12 6.75
C GLN A 98 2.62 9.97 8.01
N ARG A 99 3.33 11.10 7.94
CA ARG A 99 3.50 12.02 9.07
C ARG A 99 2.20 12.69 9.48
N ILE A 100 1.37 13.11 8.51
CA ILE A 100 0.05 13.70 8.78
C ILE A 100 -0.85 12.65 9.44
N ARG A 101 -0.94 11.45 8.85
CA ARG A 101 -1.76 10.36 9.43
C ARG A 101 -1.30 9.98 10.84
N ALA A 102 0.01 9.92 11.09
CA ALA A 102 0.54 9.63 12.42
C ALA A 102 0.17 10.72 13.43
N ALA A 103 0.21 11.99 13.02
CA ALA A 103 -0.22 13.11 13.86
C ALA A 103 -1.74 13.07 14.13
N ASP A 104 -2.55 12.77 13.12
CA ASP A 104 -4.01 12.65 13.27
C ASP A 104 -4.39 11.49 14.20
N VAL A 105 -3.72 10.34 14.08
CA VAL A 105 -3.93 9.20 14.99
C VAL A 105 -3.47 9.54 16.41
N ALA A 106 -2.33 10.23 16.57
CA ALA A 106 -1.87 10.66 17.88
C ALA A 106 -2.84 11.66 18.54
N ASN A 107 -3.38 12.60 17.77
CA ASN A 107 -4.37 13.57 18.25
C ASN A 107 -5.70 12.88 18.59
N ALA A 108 -6.17 11.95 17.74
CA ALA A 108 -7.38 11.18 17.98
C ALA A 108 -7.26 10.33 19.27
N ASN A 109 -6.13 9.65 19.45
CA ASN A 109 -5.88 8.89 20.68
C ASN A 109 -5.82 9.82 21.90
N ALA A 110 -5.15 10.97 21.80
CA ALA A 110 -5.10 11.95 22.89
C ALA A 110 -6.49 12.51 23.26
N GLU A 111 -7.38 12.71 22.28
CA GLU A 111 -8.77 13.11 22.54
C GLU A 111 -9.56 11.99 23.21
N VAL A 112 -9.39 10.73 22.77
CA VAL A 112 -10.03 9.57 23.39
C VAL A 112 -9.57 9.43 24.84
N ASP A 113 -8.27 9.54 25.11
CA ASP A 113 -7.70 9.47 26.45
C ASP A 113 -8.22 10.63 27.33
N ARG A 114 -8.31 11.85 26.79
CA ARG A 114 -8.91 12.99 27.50
C ARG A 114 -10.37 12.75 27.83
N LYS A 115 -11.17 12.23 26.89
CA LYS A 115 -12.58 11.90 27.13
C LYS A 115 -12.71 10.81 28.19
N ALA A 116 -11.93 9.73 28.09
CA ALA A 116 -11.90 8.67 29.09
C ALA A 116 -11.51 9.19 30.48
N ALA A 117 -10.52 10.08 30.56
CA ALA A 117 -10.11 10.71 31.82
C ALA A 117 -11.21 11.61 32.41
N LEU A 118 -11.91 12.40 31.57
CA LEU A 118 -13.03 13.23 31.99
C LEU A 118 -14.23 12.38 32.46
N GLU A 119 -14.55 11.30 31.76
CA GLU A 119 -15.59 10.36 32.15
C GLU A 119 -15.26 9.66 33.47
N ALA A 120 -14.03 9.17 33.63
CA ALA A 120 -13.55 8.60 34.90
C ALA A 120 -13.59 9.64 36.03
N GLN A 121 -13.32 10.92 35.72
CA GLN A 121 -13.49 12.00 36.68
C GLN A 121 -14.94 12.22 37.07
N ALA A 122 -15.85 12.28 36.10
CA ALA A 122 -17.28 12.45 36.36
C ALA A 122 -17.85 11.29 37.19
N ILE A 123 -17.52 10.05 36.84
CA ILE A 123 -18.01 8.85 37.54
C ILE A 123 -17.56 8.85 39.01
N ALA A 124 -16.29 9.13 39.27
CA ALA A 124 -15.81 9.14 40.65
C ALA A 124 -16.34 10.34 41.45
N LYS A 125 -16.58 11.49 40.81
CA LYS A 125 -17.24 12.63 41.48
C LYS A 125 -18.68 12.29 41.84
N GLU A 126 -19.43 11.69 40.92
CA GLU A 126 -20.80 11.25 41.19
C GLU A 126 -20.84 10.20 42.31
N ALA A 127 -19.87 9.28 42.34
CA ALA A 127 -19.75 8.30 43.41
C ALA A 127 -19.47 8.95 44.78
N GLN A 128 -18.61 9.97 44.83
CA GLN A 128 -18.38 10.77 46.04
C GLN A 128 -19.64 11.54 46.47
N ASP A 129 -20.31 12.22 45.54
CA ASP A 129 -21.55 12.97 45.83
C ASP A 129 -22.65 12.05 46.40
N ARG A 130 -22.73 10.80 45.92
CA ARG A 130 -23.65 9.78 46.47
C ARG A 130 -23.28 9.39 47.90
N VAL A 131 -21.99 9.21 48.21
CA VAL A 131 -21.52 8.93 49.57
C VAL A 131 -21.84 10.10 50.50
N ASP A 132 -21.61 11.34 50.06
CA ASP A 132 -21.89 12.54 50.85
C ASP A 132 -23.38 12.75 51.08
N LYS A 133 -24.22 12.44 50.09
CA LYS A 133 -25.67 12.44 50.26
C LYS A 133 -26.11 11.40 51.30
N LEU A 134 -25.68 10.15 51.17
CA LEU A 134 -26.03 9.10 52.13
C LEU A 134 -25.48 9.39 53.53
N SER A 135 -24.31 10.03 53.63
CA SER A 135 -23.77 10.46 54.93
C SER A 135 -24.59 11.57 55.58
N ARG A 136 -25.23 12.45 54.79
CA ARG A 136 -26.16 13.46 55.32
C ARG A 136 -27.47 12.81 55.75
N ASP A 137 -28.02 11.91 54.94
CA ASP A 137 -29.23 11.15 55.27
C ASP A 137 -29.04 10.35 56.57
N MET A 138 -27.85 9.77 56.78
CA MET A 138 -27.51 9.07 58.03
C MET A 138 -27.53 9.99 59.25
N LYS A 139 -26.97 11.21 59.14
CA LYS A 139 -27.00 12.18 60.25
C LYS A 139 -28.42 12.60 60.61
N GLU A 140 -29.29 12.72 59.61
CA GLU A 140 -30.71 13.00 59.84
C GLU A 140 -31.41 11.81 60.51
N GLN A 141 -31.07 10.58 60.13
CA GLN A 141 -31.60 9.38 60.79
C GLN A 141 -31.11 9.21 62.22
N ASP A 142 -29.86 9.60 62.52
CA ASP A 142 -29.34 9.66 63.90
C ASP A 142 -30.14 10.66 64.76
N ALA A 143 -30.46 11.84 64.22
CA ALA A 143 -31.32 12.80 64.92
C ALA A 143 -32.74 12.25 65.16
N GLN A 144 -33.29 11.49 64.21
CA GLN A 144 -34.59 10.82 64.38
C GLN A 144 -34.54 9.71 65.44
N LEU A 145 -33.43 8.97 65.52
CA LEU A 145 -33.21 7.97 66.56
C LEU A 145 -33.13 8.61 67.95
N ASP A 146 -32.40 9.71 68.09
CA ASP A 146 -32.31 10.46 69.35
C ASP A 146 -33.68 10.99 69.78
N ALA A 147 -34.45 11.55 68.84
CA ALA A 147 -35.82 12.00 69.11
C ALA A 147 -36.76 10.84 69.48
N ALA A 148 -36.63 9.68 68.83
CA ALA A 148 -37.40 8.48 69.17
C ALA A 148 -37.03 7.93 70.55
N GLN A 149 -35.75 7.96 70.91
CA GLN A 149 -35.26 7.56 72.22
C GLN A 149 -35.79 8.50 73.31
N GLN A 150 -35.81 9.81 73.06
CA GLN A 150 -36.44 10.78 73.97
C GLN A 150 -37.93 10.50 74.16
N LYS A 151 -38.69 10.24 73.09
CA LYS A 151 -40.11 9.86 73.17
C LYS A 151 -40.34 8.61 74.01
N LEU A 152 -39.45 7.61 73.91
CA LEU A 152 -39.52 6.41 74.74
C LEU A 152 -39.31 6.75 76.23
N THR A 153 -38.36 7.64 76.55
CA THR A 153 -38.08 8.04 77.94
C THR A 153 -39.15 8.92 78.57
N THR A 154 -39.89 9.69 77.76
CA THR A 154 -40.95 10.60 78.24
C THR A 154 -42.35 9.98 78.21
N ALA A 155 -42.51 8.78 77.65
CA ALA A 155 -43.78 8.08 77.54
C ALA A 155 -44.35 7.69 78.91
N GLN A 156 -45.55 8.20 79.21
CA GLN A 156 -46.17 8.01 80.52
C GLN A 156 -46.95 6.69 80.61
N THR A 157 -47.59 6.26 79.52
CA THR A 157 -48.41 5.04 79.50
C THR A 157 -47.65 3.84 78.90
N ASP A 158 -48.05 2.62 79.29
CA ASP A 158 -47.47 1.40 78.71
C ASP A 158 -47.79 1.25 77.22
N ALA A 159 -48.94 1.75 76.77
CA ALA A 159 -49.29 1.76 75.35
C ALA A 159 -48.34 2.66 74.54
N ASP A 160 -48.06 3.87 75.05
CA ASP A 160 -47.12 4.80 74.41
C ASP A 160 -45.69 4.26 74.40
N ARG A 161 -45.24 3.61 75.49
CA ARG A 161 -43.92 2.97 75.56
C ARG A 161 -43.78 1.87 74.51
N ARG A 162 -44.80 1.01 74.35
CA ARG A 162 -44.77 -0.05 73.33
C ARG A 162 -44.73 0.52 71.90
N ALA A 163 -45.52 1.56 71.63
CA ALA A 163 -45.51 2.22 70.32
C ALA A 163 -44.17 2.93 70.03
N ALA A 164 -43.60 3.63 71.01
CA ALA A 164 -42.30 4.28 70.90
C ALA A 164 -41.17 3.27 70.70
N GLN A 165 -41.18 2.16 71.45
CA GLN A 165 -40.21 1.08 71.31
C GLN A 165 -40.27 0.46 69.91
N ALA A 166 -41.47 0.14 69.40
CA ALA A 166 -41.63 -0.40 68.05
C ALA A 166 -41.10 0.55 66.96
N ASN A 167 -41.35 1.86 67.09
CA ASN A 167 -40.81 2.83 66.14
C ASN A 167 -39.28 2.95 66.23
N LEU A 168 -38.73 2.91 67.44
CA LEU A 168 -37.29 2.96 67.67
C LEU A 168 -36.58 1.72 67.09
N ASP A 169 -37.14 0.53 67.28
CA ASP A 169 -36.61 -0.70 66.69
C ASP A 169 -36.68 -0.69 65.16
N ARG A 170 -37.76 -0.14 64.58
CA ARG A 170 -37.85 0.09 63.13
C ARG A 170 -36.76 1.03 62.62
N LEU A 171 -36.52 2.16 63.30
CA LEU A 171 -35.48 3.11 62.92
C LEU A 171 -34.08 2.49 63.05
N ARG A 172 -33.83 1.65 64.07
CA ARG A 172 -32.57 0.92 64.22
C ARG A 172 -32.32 -0.05 63.07
N GLN A 173 -33.34 -0.78 62.62
CA GLN A 173 -33.23 -1.65 61.45
C GLN A 173 -32.90 -0.87 60.18
N GLN A 174 -33.58 0.28 59.97
CA GLN A 174 -33.31 1.15 58.82
C GLN A 174 -31.89 1.72 58.84
N LYS A 175 -31.36 2.08 60.02
CA LYS A 175 -29.97 2.53 60.17
C LYS A 175 -28.98 1.46 59.73
N ILE A 176 -29.15 0.20 60.16
CA ILE A 176 -28.27 -0.91 59.76
C ILE A 176 -28.28 -1.09 58.24
N GLU A 177 -29.45 -1.01 57.60
CA GLU A 177 -29.56 -1.09 56.15
C GLU A 177 -28.87 0.08 55.46
N MET A 178 -29.02 1.30 55.99
CA MET A 178 -28.37 2.49 55.45
C MET A 178 -26.85 2.46 55.61
N GLU A 179 -26.33 1.94 56.73
CA GLU A 179 -24.89 1.73 56.95
C GLU A 179 -24.30 0.78 55.90
N LYS A 180 -25.00 -0.32 55.59
CA LYS A 180 -24.60 -1.23 54.50
C LYS A 180 -24.57 -0.51 53.16
N ARG A 181 -25.59 0.27 52.84
CA ARG A 181 -25.66 1.05 51.59
C ARG A 181 -24.54 2.09 51.49
N ILE A 182 -24.17 2.73 52.61
CA ILE A 182 -23.04 3.66 52.66
C ILE A 182 -21.74 2.92 52.42
N GLN A 183 -21.54 1.76 53.04
CA GLN A 183 -20.31 1.00 52.85
C GLN A 183 -20.17 0.54 51.40
N GLU A 184 -21.23 0.02 50.79
CA GLU A 184 -21.23 -0.34 49.37
C GLU A 184 -20.96 0.88 48.46
N ALA A 185 -21.51 2.05 48.79
CA ALA A 185 -21.26 3.28 48.05
C ALA A 185 -19.80 3.74 48.18
N LYS A 186 -19.21 3.64 49.38
CA LYS A 186 -17.79 3.92 49.62
C LYS A 186 -16.89 2.97 48.85
N ASP A 187 -17.22 1.68 48.84
CA ASP A 187 -16.45 0.69 48.09
C ASP A 187 -16.52 0.95 46.58
N LYS A 188 -17.70 1.35 46.07
CA LYS A 188 -17.86 1.77 44.67
C LYS A 188 -17.08 3.04 44.35
N ALA A 189 -17.12 4.04 45.23
CA ALA A 189 -16.34 5.27 45.08
C ALA A 189 -14.83 4.98 45.08
N ALA A 190 -14.34 4.15 46.00
CA ALA A 190 -12.93 3.75 46.06
C ALA A 190 -12.50 2.94 44.83
N LYS A 191 -13.38 2.09 44.27
CA LYS A 191 -13.13 1.41 42.99
C LYS A 191 -13.06 2.39 41.82
N ALA A 192 -13.97 3.36 41.75
CA ALA A 192 -13.98 4.39 40.71
C ALA A 192 -12.74 5.30 40.80
N GLU A 193 -12.32 5.65 42.01
CA GLU A 193 -11.10 6.43 42.24
C GLU A 193 -9.84 5.68 41.80
N ARG A 194 -9.73 4.39 42.11
CA ARG A 194 -8.64 3.55 41.59
C ARG A 194 -8.66 3.42 40.07
N ALA A 195 -9.85 3.38 39.46
CA ALA A 195 -10.01 3.30 38.01
C ALA A 195 -9.58 4.58 37.27
N ARG A 196 -9.53 5.74 37.94
CA ARG A 196 -8.96 6.97 37.34
C ARG A 196 -7.48 6.81 36.96
N GLY A 197 -6.79 5.82 37.53
CA GLY A 197 -5.35 5.61 37.33
C GLY A 197 -4.51 6.64 38.08
N VAL A 198 -3.25 6.29 38.36
CA VAL A 198 -2.29 7.22 38.95
C VAL A 198 -1.49 7.82 37.80
N HIS A 199 -1.58 9.14 37.60
CA HIS A 199 -0.66 9.83 36.70
C HIS A 199 0.71 9.91 37.38
N LEU A 200 1.58 8.94 37.07
CA LEU A 200 3.00 9.06 37.39
C LEU A 200 3.65 10.03 36.40
N SER A 201 4.33 11.05 36.93
CA SER A 201 5.18 11.91 36.11
C SER A 201 6.31 11.10 35.48
N LYS A 202 6.82 11.57 34.35
CA LYS A 202 7.94 10.92 33.64
C LYS A 202 9.18 10.79 34.54
N GLU A 203 9.41 11.76 35.41
CA GLU A 203 10.48 11.76 36.43
C GLU A 203 10.32 10.61 37.43
N CYS A 204 9.08 10.29 37.84
CA CYS A 204 8.81 9.16 38.73
C CYS A 204 9.00 7.81 38.03
N LEU A 205 8.66 7.72 36.74
CA LEU A 205 8.89 6.53 35.92
C LEU A 205 10.37 6.29 35.63
N GLU A 206 11.16 7.36 35.47
CA GLU A 206 12.59 7.31 35.19
C GLU A 206 13.46 7.29 36.46
N ASN A 207 12.85 7.27 37.65
CA ASN A 207 13.56 7.28 38.92
C ASN A 207 14.47 6.02 39.05
N PRO A 208 15.79 6.18 39.21
CA PRO A 208 16.72 5.06 39.29
C PRO A 208 16.48 4.16 40.52
N LEU A 209 15.81 4.64 41.57
CA LEU A 209 15.41 3.83 42.73
C LEU A 209 14.28 2.84 42.39
N ALA A 210 13.47 3.10 41.36
CA ALA A 210 12.39 2.21 40.93
C ALA A 210 12.87 1.03 40.07
N LYS A 211 14.08 1.11 39.49
CA LYS A 211 14.67 0.03 38.67
C LYS A 211 15.01 -1.25 39.45
N GLY A 212 14.99 -1.19 40.79
CA GLY A 212 15.17 -2.35 41.67
C GLY A 212 13.88 -3.08 42.05
N CYS A 213 12.70 -2.54 41.68
CA CYS A 213 11.41 -3.16 41.96
C CYS A 213 10.94 -3.98 40.74
N ALA A 214 11.68 -5.03 40.40
CA ALA A 214 11.15 -6.12 39.58
C ALA A 214 10.75 -7.29 40.50
N PRO A 215 9.67 -8.03 40.21
CA PRO A 215 9.35 -9.27 40.94
C PRO A 215 10.46 -10.31 40.81
#